data_AF-A0A920R9H3-F1
#
_entry.id   AF-A0A920R9H3-F1
#
_cell.length_a   1.000
_cell.length_b   1.000
_cell.length_c   1.000
_cell.angle_alpha   90.00
_cell.angle_beta   90.00
_cell.angle_gamma   90.00
#
_symmetry.space_group_name_H-M   'P 1'
#
loop_
_entity.id
_entity.type
_entity.pdbx_description
1 polymer ?
#
loop_
_entity_poly.entity_id
_entity_poly.type
_entity_poly.pdbx_seq_one_letter_code
_entity_poly.pdbx_strand_id
1 'polypeptide(L)'
;MYGVELGGSLKNIYAIIAGLTAQLGMGYNTNSMLVTRSLTKMVRFGREIGADPMTFLGLAGVGDLVVTCSTPLSRITELGRLWELASP
;
A
#
# COMPACT_ATOMS: atom_id res chain seq x y z
N MET A 1 -7.47 8.70 16.08
CA MET A 1 -6.19 9.16 15.49
C MET A 1 -5.28 8.01 15.14
N TYR A 2 -5.03 7.08 16.06
CA TYR A 2 -4.06 5.98 15.89
C TYR A 2 -4.19 5.17 14.58
N GLY A 3 -5.39 4.73 14.21
CA GLY A 3 -5.60 4.01 12.94
C GLY A 3 -5.33 4.84 11.67
N VAL A 4 -5.49 6.16 11.74
CA VAL A 4 -5.25 7.07 10.60
C VAL A 4 -3.75 7.21 10.35
N GLU A 5 -2.96 7.38 11.41
CA GLU A 5 -1.49 7.45 11.33
C GLU A 5 -0.89 6.13 10.84
N LEU A 6 -1.43 5.01 11.31
CA LEU A 6 -1.07 3.68 10.82
C LEU A 6 -1.45 3.50 9.34
N GLY A 7 -2.63 3.93 8.94
CA GLY A 7 -3.05 3.90 7.53
C GLY A 7 -2.06 4.64 6.62
N GLY A 8 -1.72 5.88 6.99
CA GLY A 8 -0.81 6.73 6.22
C GLY A 8 0.64 6.24 6.18
N SER A 9 1.11 5.54 7.23
CA SER A 9 2.47 4.99 7.26
C SER A 9 2.57 3.63 6.54
N LEU A 10 1.64 2.72 6.81
CA LEU A 10 1.67 1.36 6.25
C LEU A 10 1.44 1.35 4.74
N LYS A 11 0.60 2.24 4.20
CA LYS A 11 0.37 2.32 2.75
C LYS A 11 1.67 2.51 1.96
N ASN A 12 2.65 3.21 2.53
CA ASN A 12 3.90 3.52 1.85
C ASN A 12 4.74 2.26 1.62
N ILE A 13 4.72 1.33 2.57
CA ILE A 13 5.41 0.04 2.45
C ILE A 13 4.80 -0.75 1.28
N TYR A 14 3.47 -0.79 1.21
CA TYR A 14 2.76 -1.49 0.13
C TYR A 14 2.88 -0.79 -1.23
N ALA A 15 3.04 0.53 -1.24
CA ALA A 15 3.30 1.30 -2.46
C ALA A 15 4.65 0.95 -3.10
N ILE A 16 5.70 0.72 -2.29
CA ILE A 16 6.99 0.24 -2.80
C ILE A 16 6.82 -1.13 -3.47
N ILE A 17 6.11 -2.05 -2.80
CA ILE A 17 5.84 -3.38 -3.34
C ILE A 17 5.03 -3.28 -4.64
N ALA A 18 4.04 -2.40 -4.70
CA ALA A 18 3.27 -2.14 -5.92
C ALA A 18 4.17 -1.66 -7.07
N GLY A 19 5.08 -0.72 -6.79
CA GLY A 19 6.08 -0.24 -7.74
C GLY A 19 7.00 -1.35 -8.26
N LEU A 20 7.49 -2.21 -7.38
CA LEU A 20 8.30 -3.38 -7.74
C LEU A 20 7.52 -4.34 -8.64
N THR A 21 6.27 -4.67 -8.28
CA THR A 21 5.46 -5.57 -9.10
C THR A 21 5.15 -4.97 -10.48
N ALA A 22 4.97 -3.65 -10.56
CA ALA A 22 4.79 -2.95 -11.82
C ALA A 22 6.07 -3.00 -12.69
N GLN A 23 7.25 -2.85 -12.09
CA GLN A 23 8.53 -2.98 -12.79
C GLN A 23 8.75 -4.39 -13.34
N LEU A 24 8.34 -5.42 -12.59
CA LEU A 24 8.36 -6.82 -13.04
C LEU A 24 7.32 -7.15 -14.12
N GLY A 25 6.60 -6.14 -14.64
CA GLY A 25 5.59 -6.32 -15.69
C GLY A 25 4.32 -7.01 -15.19
N MET A 26 4.07 -7.05 -13.88
CA MET A 26 2.85 -7.68 -13.36
C MET A 26 1.62 -6.84 -13.66
N GLY A 27 0.56 -7.50 -14.12
CA GLY A 27 -0.68 -6.85 -14.51
C GLY A 27 -1.57 -6.41 -13.35
N TYR A 28 -2.68 -5.76 -13.68
CA TYR A 28 -3.63 -5.20 -12.72
C TYR A 28 -4.24 -6.22 -11.75
N ASN A 29 -4.37 -7.50 -12.13
CA ASN A 29 -4.86 -8.55 -11.24
C ASN A 29 -3.93 -8.78 -10.04
N THR A 30 -2.61 -8.74 -10.26
CA THR A 30 -1.64 -8.87 -9.18
C THR A 30 -1.66 -7.65 -8.29
N ASN A 31 -1.81 -6.45 -8.85
CA ASN A 31 -1.93 -5.23 -8.04
C ASN A 31 -3.22 -5.26 -7.19
N SER A 32 -4.35 -5.67 -7.75
CA SER A 32 -5.60 -5.86 -7.01
C SER A 32 -5.43 -6.86 -5.86
N MET A 33 -4.77 -8.01 -6.13
CA MET A 33 -4.44 -8.99 -5.08
C MET A 33 -3.57 -8.37 -3.98
N LEU A 34 -2.54 -7.60 -4.36
CA LEU A 34 -1.65 -6.91 -3.44
C LEU A 34 -2.44 -5.95 -2.55
N VAL A 35 -3.27 -5.08 -3.13
CA VAL A 35 -4.07 -4.09 -2.39
C VAL A 35 -5.03 -4.79 -1.41
N THR A 36 -5.77 -5.81 -1.86
CA THR A 36 -6.71 -6.55 -0.99
C THR A 36 -6.01 -7.25 0.18
N ARG A 37 -4.86 -7.90 -0.07
CA ARG A 37 -4.08 -8.54 1.00
C ARG A 37 -3.46 -7.53 1.95
N SER A 38 -2.94 -6.43 1.42
CA SER A 38 -2.34 -5.34 2.20
C SER A 38 -3.35 -4.74 3.16
N LEU A 39 -4.56 -4.43 2.69
CA LEU A 39 -5.64 -3.91 3.53
C LEU A 39 -6.01 -4.88 4.66
N THR A 40 -6.12 -6.18 4.35
CA THR A 40 -6.41 -7.21 5.36
C THR A 40 -5.31 -7.24 6.45
N LYS A 41 -4.04 -7.08 6.06
CA LYS A 41 -2.92 -7.01 7.00
C LYS A 41 -2.95 -5.74 7.84
N MET A 42 -3.20 -4.58 7.23
CA MET A 42 -3.31 -3.29 7.94
C MET A 42 -4.40 -3.35 9.01
N VAL A 43 -5.57 -3.89 8.67
CA VAL A 43 -6.69 -4.04 9.60
C VAL A 43 -6.32 -4.97 10.77
N ARG A 44 -5.73 -6.14 10.48
CA ARG A 44 -5.32 -7.10 11.51
C ARG A 44 -4.26 -6.54 12.44
N PHE A 45 -3.21 -5.94 11.86
CA PHE A 45 -2.13 -5.31 12.60
C PHE A 45 -2.66 -4.18 13.47
N GLY A 46 -3.42 -3.24 12.88
CA GLY A 46 -4.01 -2.12 13.61
C GLY A 46 -4.87 -2.58 14.78
N ARG A 47 -5.70 -3.61 14.59
CA ARG A 47 -6.52 -4.19 15.66
C ARG A 47 -5.67 -4.73 16.81
N GLU A 48 -4.58 -5.44 16.52
CA GLU A 48 -3.70 -6.03 17.54
C GLU A 48 -3.03 -4.95 18.42
N ILE A 49 -2.77 -3.77 17.87
CA ILE A 49 -2.19 -2.63 18.61
C ILE A 49 -3.24 -1.64 19.14
N GLY A 50 -4.53 -1.96 19.04
CA GLY A 50 -5.63 -1.18 19.63
C GLY A 50 -6.22 -0.07 18.73
N ALA A 51 -5.92 -0.06 17.43
CA ALA A 51 -6.60 0.80 16.47
C ALA A 51 -7.98 0.25 16.11
N ASP A 52 -8.93 1.16 15.86
CA ASP A 52 -10.26 0.81 15.35
C ASP A 52 -10.17 0.30 13.89
N PRO A 53 -10.55 -0.97 13.63
CA PRO A 53 -10.59 -1.55 12.28
C PRO A 53 -11.37 -0.73 11.26
N MET A 54 -12.44 -0.04 11.69
CA MET A 54 -13.28 0.77 10.80
C MET A 54 -12.53 1.95 10.19
N THR A 55 -11.47 2.42 10.84
CA THR A 55 -10.62 3.50 10.32
C THR A 55 -9.99 3.13 8.97
N PHE A 56 -9.59 1.86 8.81
CA PHE A 56 -8.96 1.38 7.59
C PHE A 56 -9.95 1.17 6.44
N LEU A 57 -11.25 1.07 6.71
CA LEU A 57 -12.29 0.99 5.68
C LEU A 57 -12.61 2.36 5.07
N GLY A 58 -12.21 3.45 5.74
CA GLY A 58 -12.38 4.81 5.24
C GLY A 58 -11.24 5.27 4.33
N LEU A 59 -11.18 6.59 4.11
CA LEU A 59 -10.19 7.22 3.23
C LEU A 59 -8.74 6.93 3.66
N ALA A 60 -8.45 6.89 4.96
CA ALA A 60 -7.11 6.68 5.50
C ALA A 60 -6.54 5.26 5.25
N GLY A 61 -7.38 4.29 4.89
CA GLY A 61 -6.96 2.93 4.55
C GLY A 61 -7.27 2.60 3.10
N VAL A 62 -8.49 2.14 2.81
CA VAL A 62 -8.93 1.74 1.45
C VAL A 62 -8.62 2.81 0.42
N GLY A 63 -9.09 4.04 0.63
CA GLY A 63 -8.99 5.09 -0.38
C GLY A 63 -7.54 5.43 -0.71
N ASP A 64 -6.75 5.75 0.32
CA ASP A 64 -5.38 6.20 0.16
C ASP A 64 -4.44 5.05 -0.30
N LEU A 65 -4.65 3.82 0.18
CA LEU A 65 -3.92 2.64 -0.27
C LEU A 65 -4.19 2.37 -1.76
N VAL A 66 -5.46 2.38 -2.19
CA VAL A 66 -5.84 2.10 -3.58
C VAL A 66 -5.19 3.13 -4.52
N VAL A 67 -5.32 4.43 -4.24
CA VAL A 67 -4.76 5.47 -5.13
C VAL A 67 -3.24 5.45 -5.15
N THR A 68 -2.60 5.20 -4.01
CA THR A 68 -1.13 5.15 -3.90
C THR A 68 -0.57 3.95 -4.66
N CYS A 69 -1.17 2.76 -4.54
CA CYS A 69 -0.72 1.54 -5.22
C CYS A 69 -1.15 1.43 -6.69
N SER A 70 -2.14 2.20 -7.13
CA SER A 70 -2.68 2.10 -8.51
C SER A 70 -2.22 3.19 -9.45
N THR A 71 -1.49 4.20 -8.95
CA THR A 71 -1.03 5.33 -9.78
C THR A 71 0.49 5.51 -9.67
N PRO A 72 1.16 5.87 -10.79
CA PRO A 72 2.58 6.22 -10.78
C PRO A 72 2.85 7.63 -10.20
N LEU A 73 1.82 8.36 -9.78
CA LEU A 73 1.93 9.72 -9.23
C LEU A 73 2.57 9.73 -7.84
N SER A 74 2.55 8.59 -7.13
CA SER A 74 3.22 8.44 -5.85
C SER A 74 4.73 8.30 -6.06
N ARG A 75 5.50 9.23 -5.48
CA ARG A 75 6.98 9.15 -5.44
C ARG A 75 7.48 7.82 -4.87
N ILE A 76 6.71 7.21 -3.97
CA ILE A 76 7.07 5.95 -3.31
C ILE A 76 6.82 4.76 -4.23
N THR A 77 5.75 4.80 -5.03
CA THR A 77 5.49 3.79 -6.06
C THR A 77 6.54 3.88 -7.16
N GLU A 78 6.92 5.11 -7.55
CA GLU A 78 8.01 5.32 -8.50
C GLU A 78 9.35 4.82 -7.96
N LEU A 79 9.65 5.02 -6.67
CA LEU A 79 10.83 4.44 -6.03
C LEU A 79 10.87 2.91 -6.17
N GLY A 80 9.74 2.24 -5.92
CA GLY A 80 9.62 0.79 -6.13
C GLY A 80 9.85 0.39 -7.59
N ARG A 81 9.38 1.20 -8.54
CA ARG A 81 9.57 0.95 -9.97
C ARG A 81 11.05 1.05 -10.38
N LEU A 82 11.76 2.04 -9.84
CA LEU A 82 13.16 2.31 -10.18
C LEU A 82 14.15 1.38 -9.45
N TRP A 83 13.71 0.55 -8.50
CA TRP A 83 14.58 -0.24 -7.65
C TRP A 83 15.53 -1.19 -8.41
N GLU A 84 15.07 -1.83 -9.48
CA GLU A 84 15.92 -2.69 -10.33
C GLU A 84 16.86 -1.88 -11.22
N LEU A 85 16.50 -0.67 -11.63
CA LEU A 85 17.39 0.23 -12.37
C LEU A 85 18.52 0.80 -11.49
N ALA A 86 18.32 0.79 -10.17
CA ALA A 86 19.27 1.26 -9.17
C ALA A 86 20.09 0.13 -8.51
N SER A 87 19.75 -1.14 -8.77
CA SER A 87 20.52 -2.28 -8.28
C SER A 87 21.71 -2.53 -9.21
N PRO A 88 22.95 -2.63 -8.67
CA PRO A 88 24.17 -2.80 -9.48
C PRO A 88 24.24 -4.14 -10.21
#